data_AF-B7Z5U1-F1
#
_entry.id   AF-B7Z5U1-F1
#
_cell.length_a   1.000
_cell.length_b   1.000
_cell.length_c   1.000
_cell.angle_alpha   90.00
_cell.angle_beta   90.00
_cell.angle_gamma   90.00
#
_symmetry.space_group_name_H-M   'P 1'
#
loop_
_entity.id
_entity.type
_entity.pdbx_description
1 polymer ?
#
loop_
_entity_poly.entity_id
_entity_poly.type
_entity_poly.pdbx_seq_one_letter_code
_entity_poly.pdbx_strand_id
1 'polypeptide(L)'
;MEERGLAPKFDTTFESARPTQTHMALVQLERVGLLRFLVSQNVDGLHVRSGFPRDKLAELHGNMFVEECAKCKTQYVRDTVVGTMGLKATGRLCTVAKARGLRACRGELRDTILDWEDSLPDRDLALADEASRSDPPPPGSPWWGGAGRQQKHSQLQHGTVAEAHRQ
;
A
#
# COMPACT_ATOMS: atom_id res chain seq x y z
N MET A 1 15.41 -19.29 16.04
CA MET A 1 14.47 -19.48 17.16
C MET A 1 13.83 -20.86 17.05
N GLU A 2 13.25 -21.18 15.89
CA GLU A 2 12.69 -22.52 15.57
C GLU A 2 13.72 -23.64 15.54
N GLU A 3 14.92 -23.44 14.99
CA GLU A 3 16.00 -24.45 15.03
C GLU A 3 16.42 -24.87 16.45
N ARG A 4 16.07 -24.04 17.46
CA ARG A 4 16.32 -24.29 18.88
C ARG A 4 15.07 -24.76 19.62
N GLY A 5 13.96 -25.00 18.92
CA GLY A 5 12.67 -25.43 19.50
C GLY A 5 12.00 -24.39 20.41
N LEU A 6 12.43 -23.13 20.36
CA LEU A 6 11.89 -22.07 21.20
C LEU A 6 10.68 -21.45 20.50
N ALA A 7 9.55 -21.44 21.20
CA ALA A 7 8.34 -20.77 20.73
C ALA A 7 8.46 -19.25 20.92
N PRO A 8 7.98 -18.44 19.96
CA PRO A 8 7.88 -17.01 20.16
C PRO A 8 6.89 -16.71 21.27
N LYS A 9 7.23 -15.74 22.13
CA LYS A 9 6.34 -15.24 23.16
C LYS A 9 5.64 -13.98 22.65
N PHE A 10 4.33 -13.92 22.85
CA PHE A 10 3.53 -12.73 22.57
C PHE A 10 3.08 -12.10 23.89
N ASP A 11 3.38 -10.82 24.08
CA ASP A 11 2.94 -10.07 25.27
C ASP A 11 1.60 -9.33 25.06
N THR A 12 1.03 -9.38 23.84
CA THR A 12 -0.28 -8.80 23.48
C THR A 12 -0.94 -9.61 22.37
N THR A 13 -2.27 -9.52 22.26
CA THR A 13 -3.01 -9.94 21.06
C THR A 13 -2.97 -8.83 20.00
N PHE A 14 -3.28 -9.17 18.74
CA PHE A 14 -3.39 -8.18 17.65
C PHE A 14 -4.47 -7.13 17.96
N GLU A 15 -5.62 -7.53 18.52
CA GLU A 15 -6.72 -6.63 18.85
C GLU A 15 -6.35 -5.66 19.97
N SER A 16 -5.54 -6.09 20.93
CA SER A 16 -5.15 -5.28 22.08
C SER A 16 -3.88 -4.46 21.84
N ALA A 17 -3.11 -4.81 20.80
CA ALA A 17 -1.90 -4.10 20.43
C ALA A 17 -2.22 -2.64 20.07
N ARG A 18 -1.42 -1.74 20.65
CA ARG A 18 -1.53 -0.30 20.42
C ARG A 18 -0.43 0.15 19.45
N PRO A 19 -0.73 1.10 18.54
CA PRO A 19 0.31 1.72 17.72
C PRO A 19 1.46 2.24 18.57
N THR A 20 2.69 1.92 18.17
CA THR A 20 3.89 2.37 18.88
C THR A 20 4.17 3.85 18.58
N GLN A 21 5.14 4.43 19.29
CA GLN A 21 5.61 5.80 19.01
C GLN A 21 6.05 5.97 17.56
N THR A 22 6.71 4.97 16.95
CA THR A 22 7.09 5.00 15.53
C THR A 22 5.88 5.05 14.60
N HIS A 23 4.83 4.26 14.86
CA HIS A 23 3.59 4.32 14.07
C HIS A 23 2.98 5.73 14.13
N MET A 24 2.89 6.31 15.33
CA MET A 24 2.34 7.65 15.51
C MET A 24 3.22 8.75 14.90
N ALA A 25 4.54 8.58 14.92
CA ALA A 25 5.47 9.49 14.24
C ALA A 25 5.26 9.48 12.72
N LEU A 26 5.06 8.29 12.12
CA LEU A 26 4.78 8.16 10.67
C LEU A 26 3.44 8.83 10.29
N VAL A 27 2.41 8.70 11.13
CA VAL A 27 1.15 9.44 10.96
C VAL A 27 1.41 10.95 10.95
N GLN A 28 2.22 11.45 11.89
CA GLN A 28 2.51 12.87 11.95
C GLN A 28 3.34 13.36 10.75
N LEU A 29 4.33 12.57 10.30
CA LEU A 29 5.13 12.89 9.11
C LEU A 29 4.29 12.97 7.85
N GLU A 30 3.30 12.10 7.70
CA GLU A 30 2.34 12.14 6.58
C GLU A 30 1.48 13.41 6.66
N ARG A 31 0.92 13.71 7.85
CA ARG A 31 0.05 14.88 8.06
C ARG A 31 0.73 16.20 7.75
N VAL A 32 2.03 16.32 8.05
CA VAL A 32 2.82 17.53 7.75
C VAL A 32 3.45 17.51 6.35
N GLY A 33 3.15 16.50 5.53
CA GLY A 33 3.59 16.41 4.13
C GLY A 33 5.06 16.01 3.96
N LEU A 34 5.72 15.48 4.99
CA LEU A 34 7.10 14.99 4.93
C LEU A 34 7.20 13.53 4.50
N LEU A 35 6.15 12.74 4.73
CA LEU A 35 6.05 11.36 4.25
C LEU A 35 5.05 11.30 3.10
N ARG A 36 5.53 10.92 1.91
CA ARG A 36 4.71 10.78 0.69
C ARG A 36 3.91 9.48 0.66
N PHE A 37 4.57 8.38 1.02
CA PHE A 37 4.01 7.04 0.93
C PHE A 37 4.65 6.12 1.97
N LEU A 38 3.92 5.11 2.42
CA LEU A 38 4.38 4.10 3.36
C LEU A 38 4.21 2.70 2.76
N VAL A 39 5.30 1.94 2.69
CA VAL A 39 5.29 0.54 2.26
C VAL A 39 5.56 -0.32 3.48
N SER A 40 4.65 -1.24 3.81
CA SER A 40 4.74 -2.10 4.98
C SER A 40 4.68 -3.57 4.59
N GLN A 41 5.51 -4.37 5.27
CA GLN A 41 5.46 -5.84 5.24
C GLN A 41 4.70 -6.42 6.44
N ASN A 42 4.35 -5.59 7.42
CA ASN A 42 3.67 -6.03 8.63
C ASN A 42 2.21 -6.36 8.34
N VAL A 43 1.74 -7.48 8.91
CA VAL A 43 0.34 -7.91 8.83
C VAL A 43 -0.48 -7.52 10.08
N ASP A 44 0.15 -6.88 11.07
CA ASP A 44 -0.46 -6.57 12.39
C ASP A 44 -1.60 -5.54 12.35
N GLY A 45 -1.77 -4.83 11.24
CA GLY A 45 -2.79 -3.82 11.02
C GLY A 45 -2.62 -2.51 11.82
N LEU A 46 -1.49 -2.32 12.50
CA LEU A 46 -1.27 -1.16 13.37
C LEU A 46 -1.14 0.16 12.60
N HIS A 47 -0.65 0.16 11.36
CA HIS A 47 -0.65 1.37 10.53
C HIS A 47 -2.08 1.86 10.27
N VAL A 48 -2.97 1.00 9.79
CA VAL A 48 -4.39 1.36 9.58
C VAL A 48 -5.05 1.76 10.90
N ARG A 49 -4.85 0.99 11.98
CA ARG A 49 -5.43 1.27 13.31
C ARG A 49 -4.85 2.53 13.98
N SER A 50 -3.68 3.00 13.57
CA SER A 50 -3.12 4.30 14.00
C SER A 50 -3.79 5.51 13.36
N GLY A 51 -4.64 5.30 12.34
CA GLY A 51 -5.24 6.36 11.55
C GLY A 51 -4.35 6.82 10.38
N PHE A 52 -3.36 6.03 9.97
CA PHE A 52 -2.58 6.30 8.77
C PHE A 52 -3.46 6.14 7.52
N PRO A 53 -3.41 7.08 6.55
CA PRO A 53 -4.29 7.05 5.37
C PRO A 53 -3.99 5.86 4.44
N ARG A 54 -5.03 5.06 4.13
CA ARG A 54 -4.90 3.82 3.33
C ARG A 54 -4.56 4.06 1.85
N ASP A 55 -4.85 5.24 1.32
CA ASP A 55 -4.48 5.64 -0.04
C ASP A 55 -2.99 6.00 -0.17
N LYS A 56 -2.27 6.13 0.95
CA LYS A 56 -0.81 6.34 1.01
C LYS A 56 -0.05 5.18 1.64
N LEU A 57 -0.70 4.02 1.77
CA LEU A 57 -0.15 2.81 2.37
C LEU A 57 -0.24 1.65 1.39
N ALA A 58 0.86 0.90 1.24
CA ALA A 58 0.86 -0.42 0.62
C ALA A 58 1.11 -1.50 1.69
N GLU A 59 0.16 -2.42 1.85
CA GLU A 59 0.25 -3.54 2.80
C GLU A 59 0.63 -4.81 2.03
N LEU A 60 1.92 -4.98 1.73
CA LEU A 60 2.40 -5.94 0.73
C LEU A 60 2.11 -7.40 1.08
N HIS A 61 2.01 -7.74 2.37
CA HIS A 61 1.74 -9.10 2.84
C HIS A 61 0.32 -9.26 3.42
N GLY A 62 -0.54 -8.26 3.21
CA GLY A 62 -1.90 -8.22 3.75
C GLY A 62 -1.99 -7.65 5.16
N ASN A 63 -3.18 -7.80 5.75
CA ASN A 63 -3.51 -7.28 7.07
C ASN A 63 -4.49 -8.22 7.77
N MET A 64 -4.19 -8.61 9.01
CA MET A 64 -4.96 -9.56 9.81
C MET A 64 -6.43 -9.15 10.04
N PHE A 65 -6.74 -7.85 9.88
CA PHE A 65 -8.06 -7.26 10.06
C PHE A 65 -8.79 -7.02 8.73
N VAL A 66 -8.17 -7.33 7.59
CA VAL A 66 -8.71 -7.04 6.27
C VAL A 66 -9.08 -8.33 5.54
N GLU A 67 -10.34 -8.38 5.08
CA GLU A 67 -10.81 -9.39 4.16
C GLU A 67 -11.30 -8.75 2.86
N GLU A 68 -11.12 -9.46 1.75
CA GLU A 68 -11.41 -8.98 0.42
C GLU A 68 -12.42 -9.88 -0.29
N CYS A 69 -13.36 -9.28 -1.02
CA CYS A 69 -14.28 -10.02 -1.85
C CYS A 69 -13.59 -10.61 -3.09
N ALA A 70 -13.60 -11.94 -3.22
CA ALA A 70 -13.04 -12.63 -4.38
C ALA A 70 -13.68 -12.23 -5.72
N LYS A 71 -14.94 -11.74 -5.71
CA LYS A 71 -15.67 -11.33 -6.93
C LYS A 71 -15.45 -9.88 -7.33
N CYS A 72 -15.48 -8.95 -6.38
CA CYS A 72 -15.49 -7.52 -6.69
C CYS A 72 -14.34 -6.73 -6.08
N LYS A 73 -13.42 -7.40 -5.39
CA LYS A 73 -12.19 -6.84 -4.82
C LYS A 73 -12.41 -5.74 -3.77
N THR A 74 -13.66 -5.54 -3.34
CA THR A 74 -13.95 -4.65 -2.20
C THR A 74 -13.40 -5.26 -0.92
N GLN A 75 -12.61 -4.46 -0.21
CA GLN A 75 -12.02 -4.81 1.08
C GLN A 75 -12.89 -4.31 2.23
N TYR A 76 -12.85 -5.05 3.33
CA TYR A 76 -13.52 -4.73 4.58
C TYR A 76 -12.48 -4.74 5.69
N VAL A 77 -12.32 -3.61 6.38
CA VAL A 77 -11.52 -3.53 7.60
C VAL A 77 -12.43 -3.89 8.78
N ARG A 78 -12.00 -4.86 9.59
CA ARG A 78 -12.72 -5.36 10.76
C ARG A 78 -12.08 -4.83 12.05
N ASP A 79 -12.83 -4.91 13.13
CA ASP A 79 -12.39 -4.59 14.50
C ASP A 79 -11.64 -5.76 15.16
N THR A 80 -11.96 -7.00 14.79
CA THR A 80 -11.25 -8.23 15.17
C THR A 80 -10.47 -8.83 14.01
N VAL A 81 -9.52 -9.72 14.29
CA VAL A 81 -8.84 -10.47 13.22
C VAL A 81 -9.85 -11.31 12.41
N VAL A 82 -9.60 -11.46 11.11
CA VAL A 82 -10.51 -12.08 10.13
C VAL A 82 -10.70 -13.58 10.38
N GLY A 83 -9.72 -14.24 11.00
CA GLY A 83 -9.79 -15.62 11.50
C GLY A 83 -9.18 -16.69 10.59
N THR A 84 -8.65 -16.31 9.42
CA THR A 84 -7.95 -17.22 8.49
C THR A 84 -6.66 -16.57 7.97
N MET A 85 -5.79 -17.39 7.36
CA MET A 85 -4.55 -16.96 6.69
C MET A 85 -4.32 -17.81 5.44
N GLY A 86 -3.61 -17.25 4.45
CA GLY A 86 -3.29 -17.91 3.18
C GLY A 86 -4.41 -17.75 2.16
N LEU A 87 -5.01 -16.56 2.07
CA LEU A 87 -6.06 -16.20 1.12
C LEU A 87 -7.29 -17.12 1.16
N LYS A 88 -7.66 -17.60 2.36
CA LYS A 88 -8.73 -18.58 2.57
C LYS A 88 -10.08 -17.90 2.78
N ALA A 89 -11.14 -18.63 2.48
CA ALA A 89 -12.51 -18.20 2.71
C ALA A 89 -12.76 -17.97 4.21
N THR A 90 -13.34 -16.82 4.55
CA THR A 90 -13.57 -16.40 5.95
C THR A 90 -14.94 -16.82 6.47
N GLY A 91 -15.77 -17.41 5.61
CA GLY A 91 -17.17 -17.77 5.90
C GLY A 91 -18.16 -16.60 5.73
N ARG A 92 -17.70 -15.37 5.46
CA ARG A 92 -18.55 -14.20 5.22
C ARG A 92 -18.77 -13.93 3.73
N LEU A 93 -19.81 -13.16 3.43
CA LEU A 93 -20.17 -12.76 2.07
C LEU A 93 -20.16 -11.24 1.91
N CYS A 94 -19.76 -10.79 0.72
CA CYS A 94 -19.73 -9.38 0.34
C CYS A 94 -21.13 -8.77 0.28
N THR A 95 -21.28 -7.60 0.89
CA THR A 95 -22.54 -6.86 1.00
C THR A 95 -22.67 -5.71 0.01
N VAL A 96 -21.63 -5.43 -0.79
CA VAL A 96 -21.65 -4.36 -1.80
C VAL A 96 -22.86 -4.49 -2.70
N ALA A 97 -23.64 -3.40 -2.79
CA ALA A 97 -24.76 -3.29 -3.70
C ALA A 97 -24.29 -3.34 -5.17
N LYS A 98 -24.96 -4.16 -5.97
CA LYS A 98 -24.79 -4.33 -7.41
C LYS A 98 -26.14 -4.09 -8.09
N ALA A 99 -26.12 -4.00 -9.43
CA ALA A 99 -27.31 -3.78 -10.26
C ALA A 99 -28.16 -2.58 -9.77
N ARG A 100 -27.51 -1.42 -9.58
CA ARG A 100 -28.15 -0.18 -9.09
C ARG A 100 -28.90 -0.34 -7.75
N GLY A 101 -28.40 -1.18 -6.84
CA GLY A 101 -29.01 -1.39 -5.53
C GLY A 101 -29.97 -2.58 -5.44
N LEU A 102 -30.27 -3.24 -6.56
CA LEU A 102 -31.26 -4.32 -6.59
C LEU A 102 -30.76 -5.64 -5.99
N ARG A 103 -29.44 -5.86 -5.95
CA ARG A 103 -28.86 -7.12 -5.41
C ARG A 103 -27.52 -6.86 -4.72
N ALA A 104 -27.21 -7.61 -3.67
CA ALA A 104 -25.86 -7.63 -3.10
C ALA A 104 -24.90 -8.49 -3.96
N CYS A 105 -23.61 -8.19 -3.90
CA CYS A 105 -22.56 -8.93 -4.59
C CYS A 105 -22.52 -10.41 -4.19
N ARG A 106 -22.59 -10.70 -2.89
CA ARG A 106 -22.55 -12.06 -2.31
C ARG A 106 -21.36 -12.89 -2.78
N GLY A 107 -20.24 -12.25 -3.12
CA GLY A 107 -18.98 -12.95 -3.31
C GLY A 107 -18.41 -13.39 -1.97
N GLU A 108 -17.76 -14.54 -1.95
CA GLU A 108 -16.98 -15.02 -0.80
C GLU A 108 -15.94 -13.97 -0.41
N LEU A 109 -15.84 -13.70 0.90
CA LEU A 109 -14.76 -12.91 1.46
C LEU A 109 -13.60 -13.84 1.84
N ARG A 110 -12.38 -13.39 1.53
CA ARG A 110 -11.14 -14.11 1.83
C ARG A 110 -10.22 -13.23 2.66
N ASP A 111 -9.41 -13.80 3.53
CA ASP A 111 -8.35 -13.03 4.18
C ASP A 111 -7.32 -12.52 3.15
N THR A 112 -6.49 -11.58 3.58
CA THR A 112 -5.46 -10.97 2.72
C THR A 112 -4.05 -11.43 3.04
N ILE A 113 -3.89 -12.38 3.99
CA ILE A 113 -2.58 -12.83 4.44
C ILE A 113 -2.01 -13.79 3.39
N LEU A 114 -0.87 -13.44 2.84
CA LEU A 114 -0.16 -14.27 1.87
C LEU A 114 0.47 -15.49 2.56
N ASP A 115 0.35 -16.65 1.95
CA ASP A 115 1.21 -17.80 2.23
C ASP A 115 2.51 -17.70 1.41
N TRP A 116 3.45 -18.62 1.62
CA TRP A 116 4.79 -18.57 1.04
C TRP A 116 4.84 -18.48 -0.49
N GLU A 117 3.88 -19.10 -1.17
CA GLU A 117 3.85 -19.21 -2.63
C GLU A 117 2.96 -18.14 -3.29
N ASP A 118 2.25 -17.35 -2.48
CA ASP A 118 1.32 -16.35 -3.00
C ASP A 118 2.09 -15.14 -3.57
N SER A 119 1.62 -14.64 -4.70
CA SER A 119 2.12 -13.39 -5.28
C SER A 119 1.62 -12.18 -4.49
N LEU A 120 2.44 -11.13 -4.45
CA LEU A 120 2.07 -9.85 -3.84
C LEU A 120 0.82 -9.24 -4.53
N PRO A 121 -0.02 -8.47 -3.79
CA PRO A 121 -1.16 -7.77 -4.36
C PRO A 121 -0.71 -6.73 -5.40
N ASP A 122 -1.10 -6.93 -6.66
CA ASP A 122 -0.68 -6.11 -7.81
C ASP A 122 -0.83 -4.60 -7.58
N ARG A 123 -1.97 -4.18 -7.00
CA ARG A 123 -2.28 -2.77 -6.73
C ARG A 123 -1.25 -2.16 -5.77
N ASP A 124 -1.02 -2.83 -4.64
CA ASP A 124 -0.19 -2.32 -3.56
C ASP A 124 1.29 -2.40 -3.96
N LEU A 125 1.70 -3.45 -4.67
CA LEU A 125 3.04 -3.56 -5.23
C LEU A 125 3.31 -2.46 -6.28
N ALA A 126 2.36 -2.20 -7.19
CA ALA A 126 2.51 -1.15 -8.19
C ALA A 126 2.63 0.25 -7.56
N LEU A 127 1.79 0.56 -6.57
CA LEU A 127 1.87 1.83 -5.83
C LEU A 127 3.19 1.96 -5.05
N ALA A 128 3.67 0.88 -4.45
CA ALA A 128 4.95 0.85 -3.75
C ALA A 128 6.14 1.07 -4.70
N ASP A 129 6.13 0.41 -5.86
CA ASP A 129 7.16 0.58 -6.89
C ASP A 129 7.15 2.01 -7.46
N GLU A 130 5.99 2.55 -7.79
CA GLU A 130 5.83 3.93 -8.27
C GLU A 130 6.36 4.94 -7.24
N ALA A 131 5.94 4.80 -5.98
CA ALA A 131 6.36 5.69 -4.90
C ALA A 131 7.88 5.64 -4.65
N SER A 132 8.52 4.51 -4.91
CA SER A 132 9.96 4.30 -4.73
C SER A 132 10.80 4.90 -5.86
N ARG A 133 10.22 5.11 -7.05
CA ARG A 133 10.93 5.64 -8.22
C ARG A 133 10.87 7.17 -8.33
N SER A 134 9.95 7.82 -7.62
CA SER A 134 9.83 9.27 -7.63
C SER A 134 10.83 9.94 -6.67
N ASP A 135 11.65 10.90 -7.13
CA ASP A 135 12.62 11.69 -6.33
C ASP A 135 12.64 13.18 -6.80
N PRO A 136 12.72 14.24 -5.95
CA PRO A 136 12.56 14.34 -4.49
C PRO A 136 11.52 15.47 -4.11
N PRO A 137 11.51 16.13 -2.92
CA PRO A 137 10.31 16.66 -2.22
C PRO A 137 9.87 18.04 -2.76
N PRO A 138 8.80 18.67 -2.21
CA PRO A 138 8.46 20.06 -2.58
C PRO A 138 9.68 21.00 -2.43
N PRO A 139 9.84 21.97 -3.33
CA PRO A 139 10.95 22.91 -3.27
C PRO A 139 10.93 23.65 -1.92
N GLY A 140 12.06 23.63 -1.20
CA GLY A 140 12.24 24.33 0.09
C GLY A 140 12.41 23.46 1.34
N SER A 141 12.48 22.12 1.22
CA SER A 141 12.75 21.25 2.37
C SER A 141 14.16 21.50 2.95
N PRO A 142 14.31 21.80 4.25
CA PRO A 142 15.61 21.99 4.91
C PRO A 142 16.45 20.71 5.01
N TRP A 143 15.86 19.55 4.72
CA TRP A 143 16.42 18.23 5.05
C TRP A 143 17.27 17.62 3.92
N TRP A 144 17.26 18.20 2.72
CA TRP A 144 18.04 17.71 1.58
C TRP A 144 19.09 18.73 1.14
N GLY A 145 20.23 18.69 1.83
CA GLY A 145 21.44 19.39 1.40
C GLY A 145 22.17 18.61 0.32
N GLY A 146 22.12 19.11 -0.92
CA GLY A 146 23.17 19.00 -1.93
C GLY A 146 23.71 17.62 -2.33
N ALA A 147 23.17 17.06 -3.41
CA ALA A 147 23.98 16.32 -4.39
C ALA A 147 23.32 16.43 -5.77
N GLY A 148 23.91 17.25 -6.63
CA GLY A 148 23.36 17.59 -7.94
C GLY A 148 23.32 16.40 -8.89
N ARG A 149 22.27 16.34 -9.71
CA ARG A 149 22.28 15.64 -10.99
C ARG A 149 21.61 16.56 -12.01
N GLN A 150 22.41 17.34 -12.72
CA GLN A 150 21.93 18.14 -13.85
C GLN A 150 21.50 17.17 -14.97
N GLN A 151 20.21 17.09 -15.27
CA GLN A 151 19.73 16.52 -16.52
C GLN A 151 19.78 17.61 -17.61
N LYS A 152 20.69 17.44 -18.57
CA LYS A 152 20.67 18.23 -19.81
C LYS A 152 19.53 17.74 -20.70
N HIS A 153 18.44 18.51 -20.77
CA HIS A 153 17.47 18.38 -21.86
C HIS A 153 18.01 19.09 -23.10
N SER A 154 18.35 18.33 -24.14
CA SER A 154 18.56 18.84 -25.49
C SER A 154 17.19 19.09 -26.13
N GLN A 155 16.79 20.36 -26.23
CA GLN A 155 15.76 20.80 -27.15
C GLN A 155 16.42 20.99 -28.52
N LEU A 156 16.05 20.18 -29.51
CA LEU A 156 16.19 20.51 -30.93
C LEU A 156 14.80 20.58 -31.51
N GLN A 157 14.30 21.81 -31.68
CA GLN A 157 13.15 22.11 -32.51
C GLN A 157 13.52 23.19 -33.52
N HIS A 158 13.03 22.94 -34.75
CA HIS A 158 12.69 23.87 -35.83
C HIS A 158 13.74 24.27 -36.86
N GLY A 159 13.31 24.17 -38.13
CA GLY A 159 14.00 24.79 -39.27
C GLY A 159 13.81 24.10 -40.62
N THR A 160 12.59 23.93 -41.10
CA THR A 160 12.27 23.65 -42.52
C THR A 160 12.91 24.71 -43.44
N VAL A 161 13.62 24.27 -44.48
CA VAL A 161 13.89 25.08 -45.67
C VAL A 161 13.57 24.23 -46.89
N ALA A 162 12.45 24.55 -47.53
CA ALA A 162 12.16 24.19 -48.90
C ALA A 162 12.27 25.48 -49.71
N GLU A 163 13.22 25.55 -50.65
CA GLU A 163 13.14 26.50 -51.75
C GLU A 163 13.80 25.91 -52.99
N ALA A 164 12.99 25.79 -54.03
CA ALA A 164 13.33 25.31 -55.35
C ALA A 164 13.80 26.47 -56.24
N HIS A 165 14.50 26.10 -57.31
CA HIS A 165 14.86 26.88 -58.51
C HIS A 165 16.03 27.87 -58.42
N ARG A 166 17.13 27.49 -59.09
CA ARG A 166 17.70 28.28 -60.20
C ARG A 166 18.61 27.42 -61.10
N GLN A 167 18.35 27.58 -62.41
CA GLN A 167 19.10 27.16 -63.61
C GLN A 167 18.95 25.70 -64.07
#